data_AF-A0A7W1Z5G7-F1
#
_entry.id   AF-A0A7W1Z5G7-F1
#
_cell.length_a   1.000
_cell.length_b   1.000
_cell.length_c   1.000
_cell.angle_alpha   90.00
_cell.angle_beta   90.00
_cell.angle_gamma   90.00
#
_symmetry.space_group_name_H-M   'P 1'
#
loop_
_entity.id
_entity.type
_entity.pdbx_description
1 polymer ?
#
loop_
_entity_poly.entity_id
_entity_poly.type
_entity_poly.pdbx_seq_one_letter_code
_entity_poly.pdbx_strand_id
1 'polypeptide(L)'
;VRIRFMNEGMQIHPMHLHGMHMTVIDKDGWAQQAPWKCDTLNIAPGERWDVIVNADKTGIWAFHCHMLNHAETPAGMFGMVTAMIVEK
;
A
#
# COMPACT_ATOMS: atom_id res chain seq x y z
N VAL A 1 0.37 4.14 11.86
CA VAL A 1 -0.21 5.01 10.80
C VAL A 1 -1.40 4.31 10.16
N ARG A 2 -2.50 5.01 9.87
CA ARG A 2 -3.60 4.47 9.03
C ARG A 2 -3.40 4.95 7.59
N ILE A 3 -3.42 4.02 6.65
CA ILE A 3 -3.38 4.31 5.21
C ILE A 3 -4.74 3.92 4.64
N ARG A 4 -5.37 4.86 3.93
CA ARG A 4 -6.62 4.64 3.21
C ARG A 4 -6.31 4.58 1.73
N PHE A 5 -6.58 3.45 1.11
CA PHE A 5 -6.52 3.27 -0.33
C PHE A 5 -7.86 3.65 -0.95
N MET A 6 -7.80 4.36 -2.08
CA MET A 6 -8.94 4.63 -2.95
C MET A 6 -8.47 4.44 -4.39
N ASN A 7 -8.94 3.38 -5.05
CA ASN A 7 -8.62 3.19 -6.46
C ASN A 7 -9.68 3.87 -7.33
N GLU A 8 -9.38 5.09 -7.75
CA GLU A 8 -10.21 5.90 -8.66
C GLU A 8 -9.90 5.64 -10.14
N GLY A 9 -8.96 4.74 -10.42
CA GLY A 9 -8.55 4.35 -11.77
C GLY A 9 -9.32 3.16 -12.32
N MET A 10 -8.92 2.73 -13.52
CA MET A 10 -9.53 1.61 -14.26
C MET A 10 -8.68 0.32 -14.22
N GLN A 11 -7.53 0.35 -13.56
CA GLN A 11 -6.62 -0.79 -13.44
C GLN A 11 -6.51 -1.23 -11.98
N ILE A 12 -6.18 -2.49 -11.75
CA ILE A 12 -5.84 -2.98 -10.40
C ILE A 12 -4.52 -2.34 -9.93
N HIS A 13 -4.29 -2.23 -8.63
CA HIS A 13 -3.01 -1.78 -8.08
C HIS A 13 -2.59 -2.67 -6.89
N PRO A 14 -1.62 -3.60 -7.06
CA PRO A 14 -0.99 -4.32 -5.95
C PRO A 14 -0.06 -3.39 -5.16
N MET A 15 -0.57 -2.74 -4.11
CA MET A 15 0.24 -1.82 -3.29
C MET A 15 1.11 -2.58 -2.30
N HIS A 16 2.43 -2.47 -2.43
CA HIS A 16 3.44 -3.20 -1.68
C HIS A 16 4.28 -2.28 -0.80
N LEU A 17 4.37 -2.59 0.50
CA LEU A 17 5.19 -1.88 1.49
C LEU A 17 6.38 -2.73 1.93
N HIS A 18 7.58 -2.17 1.83
CA HIS A 18 8.80 -2.82 2.33
C HIS A 18 8.92 -2.71 3.86
N GLY A 19 9.61 -3.68 4.45
CA GLY A 19 10.05 -3.66 5.84
C GLY A 19 8.98 -3.96 6.90
N MET A 20 7.72 -3.59 6.66
CA MET A 20 6.61 -3.73 7.62
C MET A 20 5.39 -4.34 6.96
N HIS A 21 4.47 -4.87 7.77
CA HIS A 21 3.20 -5.39 7.28
C HIS A 21 2.08 -4.35 7.42
N MET A 22 1.18 -4.34 6.44
CA MET A 22 -0.11 -3.69 6.49
C MET A 22 -1.13 -4.63 7.13
N THR A 23 -1.79 -4.18 8.20
CA THR A 23 -2.92 -4.90 8.79
C THR A 23 -4.21 -4.36 8.19
N VAL A 24 -4.90 -5.16 7.39
CA VAL A 24 -6.14 -4.80 6.69
C VAL A 24 -7.30 -4.84 7.67
N ILE A 25 -7.99 -3.71 7.84
CA ILE A 25 -9.03 -3.54 8.86
C ILE A 25 -10.40 -3.19 8.29
N ASP A 26 -10.46 -2.68 7.06
CA ASP A 26 -11.71 -2.23 6.42
C ASP A 26 -11.66 -2.47 4.91
N LYS A 27 -12.81 -2.80 4.33
CA LYS A 27 -13.06 -2.78 2.89
C LYS A 27 -14.36 -2.02 2.62
N ASP A 28 -14.30 -1.01 1.78
CA ASP A 28 -15.46 -0.21 1.32
C ASP A 28 -16.35 0.32 2.46
N GLY A 29 -15.76 0.66 3.60
CA GLY A 29 -16.45 1.16 4.79
C GLY A 29 -16.96 0.08 5.74
N TRP A 30 -16.66 -1.19 5.45
CA TRP A 30 -17.01 -2.34 6.27
C TRP A 30 -15.78 -2.93 6.98
N ALA A 31 -15.83 -2.90 8.31
CA ALA A 31 -14.79 -3.47 9.13
C ALA A 31 -14.64 -4.98 8.86
N GLN A 32 -13.39 -5.44 8.74
CA GLN A 32 -13.08 -6.85 8.59
C GLN A 32 -13.31 -7.56 9.93
N GLN A 33 -14.13 -8.61 9.93
CA GLN A 33 -14.38 -9.42 11.13
C GLN A 33 -13.10 -10.09 11.64
N ALA A 34 -12.19 -10.43 10.72
CA ALA A 34 -10.87 -10.95 11.02
C ALA A 34 -9.83 -10.13 10.25
N PRO A 35 -9.25 -9.08 10.86
CA PRO A 35 -8.14 -8.35 10.27
C PRO A 35 -6.95 -9.28 9.97
N TRP A 36 -6.30 -9.05 8.85
CA TRP A 36 -5.19 -9.89 8.39
C TRP A 36 -4.00 -9.02 7.96
N LYS A 37 -2.80 -9.63 7.95
CA LYS A 37 -1.56 -8.94 7.61
C LYS A 37 -1.10 -9.31 6.21
N CYS A 38 -0.59 -8.32 5.49
CA CYS A 38 0.09 -8.52 4.21
C CYS A 38 1.21 -7.49 4.02
N ASP A 39 2.13 -7.81 3.12
CA ASP A 39 3.07 -6.82 2.57
C ASP A 39 2.51 -6.15 1.31
N THR A 40 1.55 -6.81 0.63
CA THR A 40 0.99 -6.39 -0.66
C THR A 40 -0.52 -6.54 -0.65
N LEU A 41 -1.24 -5.47 -0.98
CA LEU A 41 -2.70 -5.47 -1.07
C LEU A 41 -3.14 -5.15 -2.50
N ASN A 42 -3.89 -6.07 -3.11
CA ASN A 42 -4.53 -5.84 -4.40
C ASN A 42 -5.76 -4.94 -4.24
N ILE A 43 -5.74 -3.79 -4.89
CA ILE A 43 -6.86 -2.83 -4.86
C ILE A 43 -7.47 -2.76 -6.25
N ALA A 44 -8.67 -3.31 -6.42
CA ALA A 44 -9.38 -3.28 -7.71
C ALA A 44 -10.03 -1.89 -7.96
N PRO A 45 -10.38 -1.57 -9.22
CA PRO A 45 -11.10 -0.33 -9.56
C PRO A 45 -12.33 -0.11 -8.68
N GLY A 46 -12.46 1.08 -8.12
CA GLY A 46 -13.57 1.48 -7.25
C GLY A 46 -13.51 0.99 -5.80
N GLU A 47 -12.56 0.12 -5.46
CA GLU A 47 -12.40 -0.37 -4.08
C GLU A 47 -11.71 0.66 -3.18
N ARG A 48 -12.10 0.65 -1.91
CA ARG A 48 -11.42 1.34 -0.83
C ARG A 48 -11.02 0.34 0.24
N TRP A 49 -9.84 0.52 0.78
CA TRP A 49 -9.33 -0.32 1.86
C TRP A 49 -8.67 0.55 2.91
N ASP A 50 -8.84 0.22 4.18
CA ASP A 50 -8.02 0.80 5.23
C ASP A 50 -7.09 -0.23 5.82
N VAL A 51 -5.84 0.19 6.00
CA VAL A 51 -4.81 -0.60 6.65
C VAL A 51 -4.16 0.18 7.79
N ILE A 52 -3.71 -0.55 8.80
CA ILE A 52 -2.86 -0.04 9.87
C ILE A 52 -1.45 -0.57 9.65
N VAL A 53 -0.48 0.34 9.61
CA VAL A 53 0.94 0.02 9.63
C VAL A 53 1.50 0.41 10.99
N ASN A 54 2.13 -0.55 11.67
CA ASN A 54 2.97 -0.26 12.83
C ASN A 54 4.35 0.17 12.34
N ALA A 55 4.66 1.46 12.47
CA ALA A 55 5.91 2.04 11.99
C ALA A 55 7.04 1.85 13.02
N ASP A 56 7.41 0.59 13.30
CA ASP A 56 8.34 0.20 14.36
C ASP A 56 9.77 -0.02 13.90
N LYS A 57 10.05 0.12 12.60
CA LYS A 57 11.39 -0.04 12.01
C LYS A 57 11.88 1.28 11.45
N THR A 58 12.85 1.90 12.12
CA THR A 58 13.56 3.09 11.62
C THR A 58 14.20 2.79 10.26
N GLY A 59 14.04 3.70 9.31
CA GLY A 59 14.58 3.56 7.95
C GLY A 59 13.74 4.26 6.90
N ILE A 60 14.16 4.07 5.64
CA ILE A 60 13.44 4.53 4.45
C ILE A 60 12.95 3.28 3.73
N TRP A 61 11.63 3.10 3.67
CA TRP A 61 11.00 1.91 3.12
C TRP A 61 10.24 2.25 1.85
N ALA A 62 10.58 1.60 0.73
CA ALA A 62 9.85 1.77 -0.51
C ALA A 62 8.38 1.34 -0.34
N PHE A 63 7.48 2.13 -0.91
CA PHE A 63 6.05 1.86 -0.92
C PHE A 63 5.50 2.16 -2.30
N HIS A 64 5.09 1.13 -3.04
CA HIS A 64 4.83 1.27 -4.48
C HIS A 64 3.81 0.26 -5.01
N CYS A 65 3.30 0.52 -6.21
CA CYS A 65 2.55 -0.46 -6.98
C CYS A 65 3.51 -1.55 -7.48
N HIS A 66 3.13 -2.82 -7.32
CA HIS A 66 3.91 -3.98 -7.73
C HIS A 66 3.66 -4.40 -9.20
N MET A 67 2.91 -3.60 -9.95
CA MET A 67 2.98 -3.60 -11.41
C MET A 67 4.07 -2.62 -11.85
N LEU A 68 5.19 -3.15 -12.34
CA LEU A 68 6.41 -2.39 -12.60
C LEU A 68 6.17 -1.22 -13.57
N ASN A 69 5.41 -1.42 -14.64
CA ASN A 69 5.05 -0.34 -15.57
C ASN A 69 4.23 0.81 -14.94
N HIS A 70 3.71 0.64 -13.71
CA HIS A 70 3.05 1.70 -12.94
C HIS A 70 3.99 2.39 -11.94
N ALA A 71 5.16 1.81 -11.65
CA ALA A 71 6.11 2.26 -10.63
C ALA A 71 7.52 2.59 -11.17
N GLU A 72 7.82 2.19 -12.41
CA GLU A 72 9.12 2.40 -13.03
C GLU A 72 9.05 2.52 -14.56
N THR A 73 10.12 3.08 -15.11
CA THR A 73 10.47 3.15 -16.53
C THR A 73 11.95 2.79 -16.68
N PRO A 74 12.45 2.59 -17.91
CA PRO A 74 13.89 2.43 -18.13
C PRO A 74 14.75 3.60 -17.62
N ALA A 75 14.17 4.79 -17.41
CA ALA A 75 14.85 5.96 -16.85
C ALA A 75 14.82 6.00 -15.31
N GLY A 76 14.15 5.05 -14.65
CA GLY A 76 14.03 4.98 -13.20
C GLY A 76 12.59 4.96 -12.69
N MET A 77 12.45 5.16 -11.38
CA MET A 77 11.16 5.15 -10.67
C MET A 77 10.21 6.25 -11.18
N PHE A 78 8.94 5.90 -11.39
CA PHE A 78 7.92 6.79 -11.94
C PHE A 78 6.52 6.38 -11.48
N GLY A 79 5.59 7.33 -11.36
CA GLY A 79 4.19 7.01 -11.09
C GLY A 79 3.93 6.63 -9.63
N MET A 80 3.38 5.43 -9.41
CA MET A 80 2.90 4.98 -8.10
C MET A 80 4.02 4.42 -7.22
N VAL A 81 4.87 5.31 -6.74
CA VAL A 81 6.01 5.01 -5.87
C VAL A 81 6.23 6.15 -4.89
N THR A 82 6.48 5.81 -3.64
CA THR A 82 6.84 6.73 -2.57
C THR A 82 7.68 6.01 -1.51
N ALA A 83 8.02 6.68 -0.42
CA ALA A 83 8.71 6.09 0.71
C ALA A 83 7.98 6.34 2.03
N MET A 84 7.96 5.33 2.90
CA MET A 84 7.67 5.51 4.32
C MET A 84 8.98 5.76 5.05
N ILE A 85 9.15 6.97 5.59
CA ILE A 85 10.32 7.38 6.37
C ILE A 85 9.95 7.28 7.85
N VAL A 86 10.66 6.43 8.58
CA VAL A 86 10.48 6.24 10.02
C VAL A 86 11.74 6.74 10.71
N GLU A 87 11.60 7.85 11.44
CA GLU A 87 12.66 8.48 12.23
C GLU A 87 12.64 7.95 13.68
N LYS A 88 13.65 8.32 14.46
CA LYS A 88 13.76 7.96 15.89
C LYS A 88 13.08 8.99 16.79
#